data_AF-A0A6G3TPU2-F1
#
_entry.id   AF-A0A6G3TPU2-F1
#
_cell.length_a   1.000
_cell.length_b   1.000
_cell.length_c   1.000
_cell.angle_alpha   90.00
_cell.angle_beta   90.00
_cell.angle_gamma   90.00
#
_symmetry.space_group_name_H-M   'P 1'
#
loop_
_entity.id
_entity.type
_entity.pdbx_description
1 polymer ?
#
loop_
_entity_poly.entity_id
_entity_poly.type
_entity_poly.pdbx_seq_one_letter_code
_entity_poly.pdbx_strand_id
1 'polypeptide(L)'
;MADRYLSFTGTAPGRFLTRRLGLPQPAALRRDALDGGLLHLTAGKTDLDLAPVLARTGLPRDEDGRPAAVVLDATGVRDVDALAEVHAALHPVVRSVAASGRVVVLGAPLDPADHHQAAAQQALEGFTRSLGKEIGRGRTVNLVRLTGAAPAESTLRFLLSPASAYVSGQLIEVGAAGGGADPDDWALPLAGRTALVTGAARGIG
;
A
#
# COMPACT_ATOMS: atom_id res chain seq x y z
N MET A 1 0.65 -26.36 3.70
CA MET A 1 -0.64 -26.92 4.17
C MET A 1 -1.73 -26.17 3.43
N ALA A 2 -2.54 -26.84 2.60
CA ALA A 2 -3.63 -26.17 1.89
C ALA A 2 -4.72 -25.79 2.90
N ASP A 3 -5.10 -24.52 2.94
CA ASP A 3 -6.13 -24.02 3.84
C ASP A 3 -7.51 -24.59 3.42
N ARG A 4 -7.98 -25.58 4.20
CA ARG A 4 -9.26 -26.28 3.96
C ARG A 4 -10.46 -25.33 4.15
N TYR A 5 -10.33 -24.31 4.99
CA TYR A 5 -11.39 -23.34 5.22
C TYR A 5 -11.48 -22.34 4.07
N LEU A 6 -10.33 -21.83 3.60
CA LEU A 6 -10.26 -21.00 2.40
C LEU A 6 -10.84 -21.71 1.16
N SER A 7 -10.47 -22.97 0.95
CA SER A 7 -11.02 -23.76 -0.18
C SER A 7 -12.52 -23.97 -0.06
N PHE A 8 -13.04 -24.32 1.13
CA PHE A 8 -14.49 -24.44 1.36
C PHE A 8 -15.24 -23.12 1.10
N THR A 9 -14.76 -22.02 1.68
CA THR A 9 -15.36 -20.68 1.50
C THR A 9 -15.23 -20.15 0.07
N GLY A 10 -14.33 -20.72 -0.73
CA GLY A 10 -14.22 -20.49 -2.17
C GLY A 10 -15.29 -21.20 -3.03
N THR A 11 -16.04 -22.15 -2.47
CA THR A 11 -17.13 -22.84 -3.20
C THR A 11 -18.47 -22.08 -3.10
N ALA A 12 -19.40 -22.35 -4.02
CA ALA A 12 -20.75 -21.78 -3.97
C ALA A 12 -21.51 -22.09 -2.65
N PRO A 13 -21.61 -23.36 -2.19
CA PRO A 13 -22.28 -23.69 -0.93
C PRO A 13 -21.54 -23.09 0.28
N GLY A 14 -20.21 -23.10 0.28
CA GLY A 14 -19.43 -22.49 1.36
C GLY A 14 -19.63 -20.99 1.48
N ARG A 15 -19.66 -20.25 0.35
CA ARG A 15 -20.02 -18.82 0.34
C ARG A 15 -21.43 -18.56 0.85
N PHE A 16 -22.40 -19.40 0.46
CA PHE A 16 -23.79 -19.27 0.91
C PHE A 16 -23.91 -19.41 2.43
N LEU A 17 -23.35 -20.49 2.99
CA LEU A 17 -23.39 -20.77 4.42
C LEU A 17 -22.65 -19.70 5.23
N THR A 18 -21.42 -19.36 4.84
CA THR A 18 -20.64 -18.37 5.58
C THR A 18 -21.26 -16.97 5.55
N ARG A 19 -21.88 -16.54 4.43
CA ARG A 19 -22.65 -15.28 4.40
C ARG A 19 -23.84 -15.31 5.35
N ARG A 20 -24.59 -16.41 5.38
CA ARG A 20 -25.79 -16.52 6.22
C ARG A 20 -25.47 -16.52 7.72
N LEU A 21 -24.31 -17.08 8.06
CA LEU A 21 -23.81 -17.23 9.43
C LEU A 21 -22.87 -16.10 9.87
N GLY A 22 -22.57 -15.12 9.00
CA GLY A 22 -21.63 -14.04 9.31
C GLY A 22 -20.19 -14.53 9.54
N LEU A 23 -19.82 -15.67 8.98
CA LEU A 23 -18.49 -16.25 9.16
C LEU A 23 -17.44 -15.58 8.24
N PRO A 24 -16.16 -15.60 8.64
CA PRO A 24 -15.08 -15.02 7.84
C PRO A 24 -14.99 -15.62 6.42
N GLN A 25 -14.75 -14.75 5.43
CA GLN A 25 -14.53 -15.15 4.04
C GLN A 25 -13.12 -14.69 3.62
N PRO A 26 -12.07 -15.48 3.92
CA PRO A 26 -10.72 -15.12 3.55
C PRO A 26 -10.57 -15.03 2.03
N ALA A 27 -9.78 -14.06 1.56
CA ALA A 27 -9.44 -13.94 0.16
C ALA A 27 -8.12 -14.67 -0.12
N ALA A 28 -8.03 -15.35 -1.26
CA ALA A 28 -6.75 -15.84 -1.76
C ALA A 28 -5.91 -14.62 -2.17
N LEU A 29 -4.74 -14.47 -1.54
CA LEU A 29 -3.85 -13.34 -1.79
C LEU A 29 -3.00 -13.62 -3.03
N ARG A 30 -3.00 -12.68 -3.97
CA ARG A 30 -2.12 -12.74 -5.15
C ARG A 30 -0.67 -12.50 -4.76
N ARG A 31 0.22 -13.38 -5.24
CA ARG A 31 1.67 -13.38 -4.93
C ARG A 31 2.56 -13.40 -6.19
N ASP A 32 1.93 -13.43 -7.35
CA ASP A 32 2.51 -13.57 -8.68
C ASP A 32 2.48 -12.24 -9.44
N ALA A 33 1.31 -11.64 -9.62
CA ALA A 33 1.11 -10.37 -10.31
C ALA A 33 -0.11 -9.60 -9.79
N LEU A 34 -0.11 -8.29 -10.01
CA LEU A 34 -1.28 -7.44 -9.82
C LEU A 34 -1.92 -7.19 -11.19
N ASP A 35 -3.24 -7.39 -11.29
CA ASP A 35 -3.99 -7.15 -12.53
C ASP A 35 -4.65 -5.77 -12.48
N GLY A 36 -4.25 -4.88 -13.39
CA GLY A 36 -4.81 -3.53 -13.53
C GLY A 36 -3.76 -2.43 -13.40
N GLY A 37 -4.22 -1.18 -13.51
CA GLY A 37 -3.34 -0.02 -13.47
C GLY A 37 -3.16 0.60 -12.08
N LEU A 38 -2.36 1.65 -12.04
CA LEU A 38 -2.14 2.54 -10.91
C LEU A 38 -2.94 3.82 -11.11
N LEU A 39 -3.72 4.17 -10.08
CA LEU A 39 -4.40 5.45 -9.97
C LEU A 39 -3.66 6.33 -8.95
N HIS A 40 -3.17 7.47 -9.41
CA HIS A 40 -2.55 8.49 -8.56
C HIS A 40 -3.56 9.58 -8.24
N LEU A 41 -3.72 9.89 -6.95
CA LEU A 41 -4.62 10.90 -6.41
C LEU A 41 -3.83 11.86 -5.52
N THR A 42 -4.36 13.05 -5.29
CA THR A 42 -3.79 14.07 -4.42
C THR A 42 -4.84 14.60 -3.45
N ALA A 43 -4.43 14.88 -2.21
CA ALA A 43 -5.17 15.61 -1.19
C ALA A 43 -4.28 16.70 -0.62
N GLY A 44 -4.75 17.95 -0.66
CA GLY A 44 -3.95 19.14 -0.41
C GLY A 44 -3.01 19.49 -1.55
N LYS A 45 -2.23 20.55 -1.34
CA LYS A 45 -1.21 21.01 -2.30
C LYS A 45 0.03 20.13 -2.19
N THR A 46 0.35 19.39 -3.25
CA THR A 46 1.59 18.61 -3.34
C THR A 46 2.72 19.41 -3.98
N ASP A 47 3.93 19.24 -3.43
CA ASP A 47 5.20 19.67 -4.03
C ASP A 47 6.05 18.46 -4.46
N LEU A 48 5.50 17.24 -4.41
CA LEU A 48 6.21 16.00 -4.76
C LEU A 48 6.06 15.67 -6.24
N ASP A 49 7.19 15.52 -6.93
CA ASP A 49 7.22 14.94 -8.27
C ASP A 49 7.20 13.40 -8.22
N LEU A 50 6.01 12.83 -8.03
CA LEU A 50 5.81 11.37 -7.91
C LEU A 50 5.75 10.65 -9.25
N ALA A 51 5.36 11.35 -10.33
CA ALA A 51 5.09 10.70 -11.61
C ALA A 51 6.28 9.90 -12.16
N PRO A 52 7.54 10.39 -12.12
CA PRO A 52 8.70 9.62 -12.58
C PRO A 52 8.93 8.34 -11.76
N VAL A 53 8.71 8.40 -10.44
CA VAL A 53 8.93 7.26 -9.54
C VAL A 53 7.83 6.21 -9.77
N LEU A 54 6.56 6.63 -9.83
CA LEU A 54 5.43 5.75 -10.08
C LEU A 54 5.51 5.08 -11.46
N ALA A 55 5.97 5.78 -12.49
CA ALA A 55 6.17 5.20 -13.82
C ALA A 55 7.20 4.05 -13.80
N ARG A 56 8.17 4.09 -12.88
CA ARG A 56 9.20 3.06 -12.73
C ARG A 56 8.76 1.85 -11.91
N THR A 57 7.62 1.89 -11.21
CA THR A 57 7.16 0.75 -10.40
C THR A 57 6.60 -0.40 -11.24
N GLY A 58 6.41 -0.20 -12.54
CA GLY A 58 5.99 -1.23 -13.49
C GLY A 58 4.47 -1.43 -13.59
N LEU A 59 3.67 -0.60 -12.91
CA LEU A 59 2.22 -0.59 -13.09
C LEU A 59 1.85 0.46 -14.15
N PRO A 60 1.06 0.12 -15.17
CA PRO A 60 0.55 1.10 -16.12
C PRO A 60 -0.43 2.04 -15.42
N ARG A 61 -0.77 3.19 -16.04
CA ARG A 61 -1.85 4.04 -15.54
C ARG A 61 -3.19 3.29 -15.61
N ASP A 62 -4.06 3.48 -14.63
CA ASP A 62 -5.42 2.95 -14.68
C ASP A 62 -6.29 3.72 -15.70
N GLU A 63 -6.91 2.98 -16.62
CA GLU A 63 -7.83 3.50 -17.63
C GLU A 63 -9.23 2.87 -17.53
N ASP A 64 -9.34 1.69 -16.91
CA ASP A 64 -10.56 0.88 -16.85
C ASP A 64 -11.44 1.17 -15.61
N GLY A 65 -11.02 2.09 -14.74
CA GLY A 65 -11.71 2.41 -13.49
C GLY A 65 -11.72 1.25 -12.50
N ARG A 66 -10.74 0.35 -12.58
CA ARG A 66 -10.55 -0.82 -11.69
C ARG A 66 -9.07 -0.95 -11.32
N PRO A 67 -8.51 0.05 -10.61
CA PRO A 67 -7.09 0.10 -10.36
C PRO A 67 -6.62 -1.09 -9.52
N ALA A 68 -5.48 -1.66 -9.90
CA ALA A 68 -4.72 -2.60 -9.09
C ALA A 68 -4.12 -1.90 -7.85
N ALA A 69 -3.74 -0.64 -8.01
CA ALA A 69 -3.17 0.16 -6.95
C ALA A 69 -3.70 1.60 -6.97
N VAL A 70 -3.90 2.17 -5.79
CA VAL A 70 -4.20 3.58 -5.57
C VAL A 70 -3.09 4.17 -4.72
N VAL A 71 -2.45 5.22 -5.23
CA VAL A 71 -1.50 6.04 -4.45
C VAL A 71 -2.17 7.37 -4.20
N LEU A 72 -2.40 7.70 -2.94
CA LEU A 72 -2.87 9.02 -2.53
C LEU A 72 -1.69 9.81 -1.96
N ASP A 73 -1.33 10.90 -2.61
CA ASP A 73 -0.47 11.91 -2.05
C ASP A 73 -1.25 12.81 -1.09
N ALA A 74 -1.00 12.68 0.21
CA ALA A 74 -1.58 13.51 1.26
C ALA A 74 -0.49 14.31 2.01
N THR A 75 0.69 14.52 1.42
CA THR A 75 1.77 15.28 2.09
C THR A 75 1.42 16.76 2.24
N GLY A 76 0.51 17.25 1.41
CA GLY A 76 -0.01 18.63 1.46
C GLY A 76 -1.08 18.88 2.53
N VAL A 77 -1.53 17.85 3.25
CA VAL A 77 -2.57 18.00 4.28
C VAL A 77 -1.96 18.60 5.55
N ARG A 78 -2.35 19.83 5.91
CA ARG A 78 -1.73 20.59 7.00
C ARG A 78 -2.63 20.87 8.19
N ASP A 79 -3.93 20.62 8.08
CA ASP A 79 -4.88 20.86 9.16
C ASP A 79 -6.03 19.86 9.12
N VAL A 80 -6.90 19.96 10.13
CA VAL A 80 -8.03 19.03 10.31
C VAL A 80 -9.06 19.19 9.20
N ASP A 81 -9.26 20.40 8.68
CA ASP A 81 -10.23 20.65 7.61
C ASP A 81 -9.77 19.99 6.30
N ALA A 82 -8.47 20.07 5.99
CA ALA A 82 -7.86 19.43 4.83
C ALA A 82 -7.89 17.88 4.88
N LEU A 83 -8.10 17.25 6.05
CA LEU A 83 -8.33 15.80 6.11
C LEU A 83 -9.59 15.37 5.36
N ALA A 84 -10.56 16.26 5.17
CA ALA A 84 -11.73 15.98 4.36
C ALA A 84 -11.36 15.66 2.90
N GLU A 85 -10.26 16.23 2.39
CA GLU A 85 -9.77 15.98 1.03
C GLU A 85 -9.26 14.54 0.85
N VAL A 86 -8.66 13.95 1.89
CA VAL A 86 -8.23 12.53 1.90
C VAL A 86 -9.44 11.63 1.67
N HIS A 87 -10.53 11.88 2.40
CA HIS A 87 -11.77 11.14 2.24
C HIS A 87 -12.38 11.40 0.85
N ALA A 88 -12.48 12.66 0.42
CA ALA A 88 -13.05 13.03 -0.88
C ALA A 88 -12.32 12.37 -2.06
N ALA A 89 -10.99 12.25 -1.99
CA ALA A 89 -10.18 11.60 -3.00
C ALA A 89 -10.35 10.07 -3.00
N LEU A 90 -10.28 9.41 -1.83
CA LEU A 90 -10.29 7.94 -1.75
C LEU A 90 -11.69 7.31 -1.80
N HIS A 91 -12.70 7.96 -1.22
CA HIS A 91 -14.04 7.39 -1.08
C HIS A 91 -14.68 6.93 -2.42
N PRO A 92 -14.57 7.69 -3.53
CA PRO A 92 -15.15 7.27 -4.81
C PRO A 92 -14.48 6.02 -5.40
N VAL A 93 -13.19 5.80 -5.12
CA VAL A 93 -12.38 4.79 -5.83
C VAL A 93 -12.13 3.54 -5.01
N VAL A 94 -12.17 3.60 -3.68
CA VAL A 94 -11.75 2.50 -2.80
C VAL A 94 -12.49 1.18 -3.06
N ARG A 95 -13.77 1.26 -3.45
CA ARG A 95 -14.57 0.07 -3.77
C ARG A 95 -14.17 -0.59 -5.09
N SER A 96 -13.66 0.21 -6.03
CA SER A 96 -13.25 -0.21 -7.38
C SER A 96 -11.88 -0.89 -7.43
N VAL A 97 -11.04 -0.69 -6.40
CA VAL A 97 -9.71 -1.32 -6.29
C VAL A 97 -9.81 -2.83 -6.51
N ALA A 98 -8.95 -3.40 -7.33
CA ALA A 98 -8.97 -4.83 -7.64
C ALA A 98 -8.87 -5.70 -6.37
N ALA A 99 -9.27 -6.98 -6.47
CA ALA A 99 -9.03 -7.94 -5.39
C ALA A 99 -7.51 -8.14 -5.23
N SER A 100 -7.03 -8.25 -3.99
CA SER A 100 -5.59 -8.16 -3.70
C SER A 100 -4.92 -6.89 -4.21
N GLY A 101 -5.65 -5.77 -4.35
CA GLY A 101 -5.07 -4.49 -4.73
C GLY A 101 -4.31 -3.78 -3.59
N ARG A 102 -3.76 -2.60 -3.88
CA ARG A 102 -2.93 -1.80 -2.97
C ARG A 102 -3.51 -0.40 -2.80
N VAL A 103 -3.58 0.08 -1.57
CA VAL A 103 -3.79 1.50 -1.27
C VAL A 103 -2.59 1.99 -0.48
N VAL A 104 -1.90 2.99 -1.01
CA VAL A 104 -0.74 3.61 -0.38
C VAL A 104 -1.06 5.07 -0.15
N VAL A 105 -1.09 5.50 1.10
CA VAL A 105 -1.23 6.91 1.47
C VAL A 105 0.17 7.45 1.73
N LEU A 106 0.52 8.58 1.12
CA LEU A 106 1.79 9.27 1.34
C LEU A 106 1.55 10.44 2.29
N GLY A 107 2.32 10.50 3.37
CA GLY A 107 2.27 11.57 4.35
C GLY A 107 3.60 12.33 4.43
N ALA A 108 3.52 13.57 4.89
CA ALA A 108 4.69 14.34 5.26
C ALA A 108 5.20 13.88 6.65
N PRO A 109 6.49 14.09 6.96
CA PRO A 109 6.99 14.01 8.32
C PRO A 109 6.21 14.99 9.22
N LEU A 110 6.09 14.62 10.49
CA LEU A 110 5.45 15.46 11.50
C LEU A 110 6.32 16.71 11.74
N ASP A 111 5.72 17.88 11.58
CA ASP A 111 6.41 19.15 11.82
C ASP A 111 6.40 19.47 13.33
N PRO A 112 7.56 19.50 14.02
CA PRO A 112 7.61 19.80 15.45
C PRO A 112 7.27 21.27 15.77
N ALA A 113 7.30 22.16 14.78
CA ALA A 113 6.96 23.57 14.94
C ALA A 113 5.49 23.89 14.59
N ASP A 114 4.80 22.99 13.87
CA ASP A 114 3.42 23.16 13.44
C ASP A 114 2.54 22.00 13.96
N HIS A 115 1.93 22.23 15.13
CA HIS A 115 1.05 21.26 15.78
C HIS A 115 -0.22 20.93 14.99
N HIS A 116 -0.71 21.82 14.12
CA HIS A 116 -1.85 21.53 13.26
C HIS A 116 -1.46 20.52 12.18
N GLN A 117 -0.31 20.75 11.54
CA GLN A 117 0.24 19.82 10.54
C GLN A 117 0.55 18.47 11.19
N ALA A 118 1.22 18.47 12.35
CA ALA A 118 1.58 17.24 13.03
C ALA A 118 0.33 16.43 13.42
N ALA A 119 -0.71 17.09 13.92
CA ALA A 119 -1.98 16.42 14.24
C ALA A 119 -2.65 15.82 12.99
N ALA A 120 -2.70 16.57 11.88
CA ALA A 120 -3.31 16.12 10.64
C ALA A 120 -2.55 14.93 10.02
N GLN A 121 -1.21 15.02 9.92
CA GLN A 121 -0.37 13.94 9.41
C GLN A 121 -0.34 12.71 10.32
N GLN A 122 -0.51 12.88 11.63
CA GLN A 122 -0.67 11.77 12.57
C GLN A 122 -2.04 11.08 12.41
N ALA A 123 -3.10 11.84 12.10
CA ALA A 123 -4.44 11.28 11.88
C ALA A 123 -4.51 10.30 10.70
N LEU A 124 -3.63 10.45 9.69
CA LEU A 124 -3.51 9.51 8.56
C LEU A 124 -3.22 8.07 9.01
N GLU A 125 -2.52 7.88 10.14
CA GLU A 125 -2.27 6.54 10.69
C GLU A 125 -3.58 5.87 11.14
N GLY A 126 -4.43 6.62 11.86
CA GLY A 126 -5.74 6.14 12.27
C GLY A 126 -6.63 5.81 11.08
N PHE A 127 -6.64 6.68 10.08
CA PHE A 127 -7.37 6.48 8.83
C PHE A 127 -6.92 5.21 8.10
N THR A 128 -5.61 5.05 7.85
CA THR A 128 -5.07 3.90 7.11
C THR A 128 -5.28 2.57 7.83
N ARG A 129 -5.12 2.52 9.16
CA ARG A 129 -5.40 1.33 9.96
C ARG A 129 -6.88 0.94 9.95
N SER A 130 -7.78 1.92 9.99
CA SER A 130 -9.22 1.67 9.89
C SER A 130 -9.60 1.18 8.50
N LEU A 131 -9.14 1.86 7.46
CA LEU A 131 -9.39 1.47 6.08
C LEU A 131 -8.87 0.06 5.77
N GLY A 132 -7.69 -0.30 6.29
CA GLY A 132 -7.11 -1.63 6.15
C GLY A 132 -7.99 -2.75 6.73
N LYS A 133 -8.81 -2.46 7.75
CA LYS A 133 -9.78 -3.40 8.34
C LYS A 133 -11.08 -3.48 7.55
N GLU A 134 -11.43 -2.42 6.84
CA GLU A 134 -12.72 -2.27 6.15
C GLU A 134 -12.66 -2.67 4.66
N ILE A 135 -11.52 -2.49 4.01
CA ILE A 135 -11.39 -2.59 2.55
C ILE A 135 -11.59 -4.01 1.99
N GLY A 136 -11.33 -5.03 2.81
CA GLY A 136 -11.56 -6.45 2.50
C GLY A 136 -10.86 -6.98 1.24
N ARG A 137 -11.31 -8.14 0.75
CA ARG A 137 -10.87 -8.77 -0.53
C ARG A 137 -9.34 -8.92 -0.70
N GLY A 138 -8.62 -9.10 0.40
CA GLY A 138 -7.16 -9.25 0.39
C GLY A 138 -6.39 -7.99 0.00
N ARG A 139 -7.07 -6.84 -0.07
CA ARG A 139 -6.43 -5.55 -0.36
C ARG A 139 -5.64 -5.08 0.85
N THR A 140 -4.55 -4.37 0.63
CA THR A 140 -3.72 -3.81 1.69
C THR A 140 -3.76 -2.29 1.68
N VAL A 141 -3.62 -1.68 2.85
CA VAL A 141 -3.60 -0.22 3.02
C VAL A 141 -2.39 0.12 3.87
N ASN A 142 -1.46 0.94 3.39
CA ASN A 142 -0.28 1.34 4.16
C ASN A 142 -0.03 2.84 4.06
N LEU A 143 0.59 3.40 5.09
CA LEU A 143 1.04 4.79 5.16
C LEU A 143 2.55 4.82 4.93
N VAL A 144 3.01 5.69 4.03
CA VAL A 144 4.43 5.99 3.84
C VAL A 144 4.67 7.45 4.19
N ARG A 145 5.48 7.73 5.21
CA ARG A 145 5.96 9.09 5.49
C ARG A 145 7.27 9.31 4.78
N LEU A 146 7.37 10.38 4.00
CA LEU A 146 8.53 10.62 3.14
C LEU A 146 8.85 12.11 3.01
N THR A 147 10.14 12.40 2.85
CA THR A 147 10.65 13.76 2.59
C THR A 147 10.82 14.07 1.09
N GLY A 148 10.78 13.03 0.24
CA GLY A 148 10.89 13.17 -1.20
C GLY A 148 10.54 11.86 -1.92
N ALA A 149 10.16 11.98 -3.20
CA ALA A 149 9.69 10.84 -3.99
C ALA A 149 10.81 9.83 -4.31
N ALA A 150 12.00 10.30 -4.68
CA ALA A 150 13.11 9.44 -5.10
C ALA A 150 13.58 8.46 -4.01
N PRO A 151 13.83 8.88 -2.75
CA PRO A 151 14.18 7.95 -1.66
C PRO A 151 13.12 6.87 -1.40
N ALA A 152 11.86 7.11 -1.78
CA ALA A 152 10.76 6.18 -1.55
C ALA A 152 10.61 5.12 -2.64
N GLU A 153 11.41 5.14 -3.71
CA GLU A 153 11.22 4.26 -4.88
C GLU A 153 11.21 2.77 -4.51
N SER A 154 12.16 2.30 -3.69
CA SER A 154 12.21 0.90 -3.25
C SER A 154 10.97 0.49 -2.44
N THR A 155 10.49 1.39 -1.58
CA THR A 155 9.31 1.17 -0.73
C THR A 155 8.04 1.15 -1.59
N LEU A 156 7.91 2.07 -2.54
CA LEU A 156 6.79 2.11 -3.48
C LEU A 156 6.78 0.86 -4.37
N ARG A 157 7.93 0.45 -4.93
CA ARG A 157 8.05 -0.81 -5.68
C ARG A 157 7.61 -2.01 -4.85
N PHE A 158 8.05 -2.12 -3.60
CA PHE A 158 7.64 -3.20 -2.71
C PHE A 158 6.14 -3.18 -2.44
N LEU A 159 5.60 -2.03 -2.00
CA LEU A 159 4.18 -1.91 -1.65
C LEU A 159 3.25 -2.09 -2.85
N LEU A 160 3.66 -1.63 -4.04
CA LEU A 160 2.92 -1.74 -5.30
C LEU A 160 3.16 -3.08 -6.02
N SER A 161 3.66 -4.09 -5.32
CA SER A 161 3.91 -5.43 -5.87
C SER A 161 3.15 -6.53 -5.10
N PRO A 162 3.10 -7.75 -5.65
CA PRO A 162 2.61 -8.92 -4.92
C PRO A 162 3.44 -9.28 -3.67
N ALA A 163 4.69 -8.83 -3.57
CA ALA A 163 5.57 -9.14 -2.42
C ALA A 163 5.03 -8.59 -1.09
N SER A 164 4.26 -7.49 -1.14
CA SER A 164 3.62 -6.87 0.02
C SER A 164 2.25 -7.46 0.38
N ALA A 165 1.88 -8.62 -0.17
CA ALA A 165 0.54 -9.21 -0.01
C ALA A 165 0.07 -9.40 1.44
N TYR A 166 1.01 -9.52 2.39
CA TYR A 166 0.70 -9.69 3.82
C TYR A 166 1.11 -8.49 4.68
N VAL A 167 1.40 -7.33 4.06
CA VAL A 167 1.74 -6.07 4.73
C VAL A 167 0.56 -5.11 4.59
N SER A 168 -0.18 -4.90 5.67
CA SER A 168 -1.34 -4.00 5.72
C SER A 168 -1.45 -3.31 7.07
N GLY A 169 -1.99 -2.09 7.07
CA GLY A 169 -2.14 -1.22 8.23
C GLY A 169 -0.81 -0.77 8.83
N GLN A 170 0.28 -0.79 8.05
CA GLN A 170 1.61 -0.41 8.50
C GLN A 170 1.94 1.03 8.14
N LEU A 171 2.72 1.67 9.01
CA LEU A 171 3.41 2.93 8.75
C LEU A 171 4.87 2.60 8.41
N ILE A 172 5.37 3.14 7.30
CA ILE A 172 6.76 3.05 6.90
C ILE A 172 7.32 4.47 6.79
N GLU A 173 8.45 4.73 7.44
CA GLU A 173 9.13 6.02 7.38
C GLU A 173 10.33 5.93 6.43
N VAL A 174 10.33 6.80 5.44
CA VAL A 174 11.40 6.93 4.45
C VAL A 174 12.18 8.20 4.78
N GLY A 175 13.39 8.00 5.30
CA GLY A 175 14.33 9.08 5.56
C GLY A 175 14.84 9.75 4.27
N ALA A 176 15.64 10.80 4.43
CA ALA A 176 16.39 11.37 3.31
C ALA A 176 17.28 10.29 2.66
N ALA A 177 17.63 10.47 1.38
CA ALA A 177 18.48 9.55 0.63
C ALA A 177 19.77 9.23 1.41
N GLY A 178 19.80 8.06 2.04
CA GLY A 178 20.89 7.66 2.92
C GLY A 178 21.94 6.90 2.13
N GLY A 179 22.75 7.57 1.31
CA GLY A 179 24.02 7.10 0.71
C GLY A 179 24.05 5.77 -0.06
N GLY A 180 22.98 4.97 -0.06
CA GLY A 180 22.86 3.72 -0.78
C GLY A 180 22.48 4.00 -2.23
N ALA A 181 23.29 3.50 -3.16
CA ALA A 181 22.96 3.54 -4.58
C ALA A 181 21.76 2.62 -4.86
N ASP A 182 20.91 3.06 -5.79
CA ASP A 182 19.90 2.20 -6.39
C ASP A 182 20.56 0.95 -7.00
N PRO A 183 19.88 -0.20 -7.02
CA PRO A 183 20.41 -1.39 -7.67
C PRO A 183 20.58 -1.17 -9.17
N ASP A 184 21.61 -1.77 -9.75
CA ASP A 184 21.83 -1.75 -11.21
C ASP A 184 20.66 -2.42 -11.97
N ASP A 185 20.04 -3.44 -11.35
CA ASP A 185 18.88 -4.15 -11.88
C ASP A 185 17.83 -4.38 -10.77
N TRP A 186 16.64 -3.81 -10.95
CA TRP A 186 15.52 -3.99 -10.04
C TRP A 186 14.91 -5.39 -10.04
N ALA A 187 15.16 -6.20 -11.08
CA ALA A 187 14.81 -7.62 -11.10
C ALA A 187 15.76 -8.46 -10.24
N LEU A 188 16.99 -7.99 -10.02
CA LEU A 188 18.01 -8.62 -9.20
C LEU A 188 18.60 -7.63 -8.19
N PRO A 189 17.78 -7.08 -7.26
CA PRO A 189 18.18 -5.96 -6.41
C PRO A 189 19.32 -6.28 -5.42
N LEU A 190 19.64 -7.55 -5.25
CA LEU A 190 20.72 -8.05 -4.37
C LEU A 190 21.90 -8.62 -5.18
N ALA A 191 21.97 -8.39 -6.49
CA ALA A 191 23.07 -8.87 -7.33
C ALA A 191 24.44 -8.41 -6.77
N GLY A 192 25.39 -9.35 -6.72
CA GLY A 192 26.73 -9.08 -6.16
C GLY A 192 26.79 -8.89 -4.65
N ARG A 193 25.67 -9.02 -3.92
CA ARG A 193 25.65 -8.94 -2.44
C ARG A 193 25.77 -10.32 -1.81
N THR A 194 26.42 -10.40 -0.65
CA THR A 194 26.46 -11.61 0.19
C THR A 194 25.51 -11.44 1.37
N ALA A 195 24.57 -12.36 1.54
CA ALA A 195 23.66 -12.41 2.67
C ALA A 195 24.00 -13.61 3.56
N LEU A 196 24.09 -13.38 4.87
CA LEU A 196 24.19 -14.44 5.88
C LEU A 196 22.83 -14.57 6.56
N VAL A 197 22.20 -15.75 6.44
CA VAL A 197 20.94 -16.07 7.11
C VAL A 197 21.18 -17.21 8.08
N THR A 198 21.03 -16.93 9.38
CA THR A 198 21.17 -17.92 10.44
C THR A 198 19.88 -18.73 10.59
N GLY A 199 19.99 -20.03 10.90
CA GLY A 199 18.80 -20.88 11.11
C GLY A 199 18.09 -21.31 9.82
N ALA A 200 18.78 -21.24 8.67
CA ALA A 200 18.25 -21.53 7.34
C ALA A 200 17.98 -23.03 7.04
N ALA A 201 17.86 -23.86 8.08
CA ALA A 201 17.66 -25.30 7.91
C ALA A 201 16.20 -25.67 7.60
N ARG A 202 15.24 -24.83 8.00
CA ARG A 202 13.79 -25.04 7.80
C ARG A 202 12.99 -23.77 8.13
N GLY A 203 11.78 -23.68 7.58
CA GLY A 203 10.82 -22.64 7.97
C GLY A 203 11.04 -21.32 7.24
N ILE A 204 11.04 -20.21 8.00
CA ILE A 204 11.14 -18.84 7.46
C ILE A 204 12.58 -18.46 7.09
N GLY A 205 13.57 -18.99 7.82
CA GLY A 205 14.99 -18.66 7.66
C GLY A 205 15.64 -19.30 6.45
#